data_AF-A0A7U9TGW7-F1
#
_entry.id   AF-A0A7U9TGW7-F1
#
_cell.length_a   1.000
_cell.length_b   1.000
_cell.length_c   1.000
_cell.angle_alpha   90.00
_cell.angle_beta   90.00
_cell.angle_gamma   90.00
#
_symmetry.space_group_name_H-M   'P 1'
#
loop_
_entity.id
_entity.type
_entity.pdbx_description
1 polymer ?
#
loop_
_entity_poly.entity_id
_entity_poly.type
_entity_poly.pdbx_seq_one_letter_code
_entity_poly.pdbx_strand_id
1 'polypeptide(L)'
;MFFLKSLKNKIPIQIQWIVMIILFMFSMIGIITDEYGFNIVIAVLPRLLIGLAVIYLFSEKKLLGGYIVLLVALFGRYIYNFVSFVLSFRLNTLNFLQDITLLDVIGTVFSIYLLLMILSYVLNEEKQNINIHMDLLVILLSLYLYFRYGYEYAFVALFLMLVFIALNSKVGLYLMMLSYVIHIPFFLIDLVFDRIGFNLLSYWVYGWFGFILMIWISIYLVKALNQEIA
;
A
#
# COMPACT_ATOMS: atom_id res chain seq x y z
N MET A 1 -25.02 -16.67 2.08
CA MET A 1 -24.97 -15.55 1.11
C MET A 1 -25.58 -14.25 1.68
N PHE A 2 -26.77 -14.29 2.31
CA PHE A 2 -27.41 -13.10 2.91
C PHE A 2 -26.57 -12.37 3.98
N PHE A 3 -25.85 -13.10 4.85
CA PHE A 3 -25.06 -12.47 5.92
C PHE A 3 -23.90 -11.63 5.40
N LEU A 4 -23.10 -12.17 4.47
CA LEU A 4 -21.99 -11.46 3.82
C LEU A 4 -22.47 -10.22 3.06
N LYS A 5 -23.58 -10.33 2.34
CA LYS A 5 -24.20 -9.20 1.64
C LYS A 5 -24.71 -8.13 2.62
N SER A 6 -25.23 -8.51 3.78
CA SER A 6 -25.72 -7.55 4.77
C SER A 6 -24.63 -6.80 5.55
N LEU A 7 -23.38 -7.26 5.52
CA LEU A 7 -22.33 -6.82 6.44
C LEU A 7 -21.98 -5.32 6.26
N LYS A 8 -21.82 -4.85 5.01
CA LYS A 8 -21.68 -3.42 4.69
C LYS A 8 -22.80 -2.57 5.30
N ASN A 9 -24.05 -3.02 5.15
CA ASN A 9 -25.23 -2.26 5.58
C ASN A 9 -25.43 -2.26 7.09
N LYS A 10 -24.84 -3.24 7.79
CA LYS A 10 -24.88 -3.33 9.25
C LYS A 10 -23.88 -2.42 9.94
N ILE A 11 -22.78 -2.07 9.26
CA ILE A 11 -21.72 -1.26 9.85
C ILE A 11 -21.87 0.18 9.36
N PRO A 12 -22.27 1.14 10.22
CA PRO A 12 -22.39 2.54 9.85
C PRO A 12 -21.04 3.11 9.43
N ILE A 13 -21.08 4.10 8.54
CA ILE A 13 -19.88 4.69 7.93
C ILE A 13 -18.89 5.23 8.98
N GLN A 14 -19.38 5.79 10.07
CA GLN A 14 -18.55 6.31 11.17
C GLN A 14 -17.71 5.21 11.82
N ILE A 15 -18.29 4.01 11.99
CA ILE A 15 -17.55 2.86 12.53
C ILE A 15 -16.52 2.37 11.51
N GLN A 16 -16.85 2.39 10.21
CA GLN A 16 -15.89 2.03 9.15
C GLN A 16 -14.65 2.95 9.15
N TRP A 17 -14.85 4.26 9.38
CA TRP A 17 -13.75 5.22 9.56
C TRP A 17 -12.90 4.90 10.77
N ILE A 18 -13.50 4.66 11.94
CA ILE A 18 -12.78 4.32 13.17
C ILE A 18 -11.95 3.05 12.96
N VAL A 19 -12.54 2.01 12.38
CA VAL A 19 -11.84 0.76 12.08
C VAL A 19 -10.67 1.00 11.12
N MET A 20 -10.86 1.80 10.07
CA MET A 20 -9.79 2.16 9.14
C MET A 20 -8.62 2.85 9.87
N ILE A 21 -8.88 3.79 10.79
CA ILE A 21 -7.83 4.45 11.58
C ILE A 21 -7.10 3.43 12.45
N ILE A 22 -7.82 2.54 13.13
CA ILE A 22 -7.23 1.49 13.98
C ILE A 22 -6.33 0.56 13.16
N LEU A 23 -6.81 0.11 11.99
CA LEU A 23 -6.04 -0.74 11.08
C LEU A 23 -4.78 -0.03 10.60
N PHE A 24 -4.89 1.24 10.25
CA PHE A 24 -3.75 2.04 9.85
C PHE A 24 -2.73 2.21 10.98
N MET A 25 -3.17 2.55 12.19
CA MET A 25 -2.30 2.64 13.36
C MET A 25 -1.62 1.30 13.67
N PHE A 26 -2.36 0.19 13.61
CA PHE A 26 -1.80 -1.15 13.78
C PHE A 26 -0.70 -1.43 12.75
N SER A 27 -0.92 -1.06 11.49
CA SER A 27 0.08 -1.23 10.45
C SER A 27 1.38 -0.47 10.73
N MET A 28 1.36 0.59 11.54
CA MET A 28 2.56 1.34 11.91
C MET A 28 3.37 0.69 13.03
N ILE A 29 2.73 -0.11 13.89
CA ILE A 29 3.39 -0.70 15.08
C ILE A 29 4.63 -1.51 14.67
N GLY A 30 4.51 -2.35 13.65
CA GLY A 30 5.63 -3.20 13.20
C GLY A 30 6.84 -2.40 12.71
N ILE A 31 6.67 -1.20 12.13
CA ILE A 31 7.85 -0.38 11.77
C ILE A 31 8.51 0.17 13.01
N ILE A 32 7.69 0.69 13.94
CA ILE A 32 8.18 1.40 15.11
C ILE A 32 8.92 0.43 16.05
N THR A 33 8.57 -0.85 16.04
CA THR A 33 9.26 -1.89 16.82
C THR A 33 10.56 -2.38 16.18
N ASP A 34 10.62 -2.40 14.85
CA ASP A 34 11.70 -3.06 14.12
C ASP A 34 12.84 -2.10 13.71
N GLU A 35 12.55 -0.80 13.62
CA GLU A 35 13.50 0.23 13.17
C GLU A 35 13.93 1.15 14.32
N TYR A 36 15.14 1.72 14.21
CA TYR A 36 15.69 2.65 15.21
C TYR A 36 16.20 3.95 14.56
N GLY A 37 16.12 5.05 15.31
CA GLY A 37 16.69 6.33 14.93
C GLY A 37 16.10 6.89 13.63
N PHE A 38 16.97 7.32 12.71
CA PHE A 38 16.56 7.97 11.46
C PHE A 38 15.84 7.01 10.48
N ASN A 39 16.10 5.70 10.57
CA ASN A 39 15.48 4.69 9.71
C ASN A 39 13.97 4.59 9.93
N ILE A 40 13.49 4.93 11.14
CA ILE A 40 12.06 5.00 11.43
C ILE A 40 11.38 6.00 10.49
N VAL A 41 11.99 7.17 10.27
CA VAL A 41 11.41 8.21 9.40
C VAL A 41 11.31 7.71 7.96
N ILE A 42 12.38 7.06 7.47
CA ILE A 42 12.45 6.51 6.12
C ILE A 42 11.37 5.42 5.92
N ALA A 43 11.14 4.58 6.93
CA ALA A 43 10.17 3.49 6.85
C ALA A 43 8.71 3.94 7.07
N VAL A 44 8.47 4.93 7.93
CA VAL A 44 7.13 5.44 8.27
C VAL A 44 6.56 6.30 7.13
N LEU A 45 7.38 7.10 6.45
CA LEU A 45 6.92 8.09 5.48
C LEU A 45 6.17 7.47 4.28
N PRO A 46 6.63 6.37 3.64
CA PRO A 46 5.85 5.63 2.65
C PRO A 46 4.48 5.17 3.19
N ARG A 47 4.45 4.59 4.40
CA ARG A 47 3.19 4.09 4.97
C ARG A 47 2.22 5.23 5.30
N LEU A 48 2.71 6.39 5.74
CA LEU A 48 1.88 7.58 5.94
C LEU A 48 1.19 7.99 4.64
N LEU A 49 1.90 7.99 3.52
CA LEU A 49 1.32 8.35 2.22
C LEU A 49 0.28 7.33 1.75
N ILE A 50 0.52 6.04 1.95
CA ILE A 50 -0.50 5.00 1.69
C ILE A 50 -1.74 5.23 2.57
N GLY A 51 -1.54 5.51 3.86
CA GLY A 51 -2.61 5.85 4.79
C GLY A 51 -3.42 7.06 4.36
N LEU A 52 -2.75 8.14 3.95
CA LEU A 52 -3.39 9.33 3.40
C LEU A 52 -4.17 9.03 2.12
N ALA A 53 -3.62 8.21 1.22
CA ALA A 53 -4.31 7.78 0.00
C ALA A 53 -5.59 6.99 0.32
N VAL A 54 -5.56 6.11 1.33
CA VAL A 54 -6.74 5.39 1.82
C VAL A 54 -7.76 6.32 2.46
N ILE A 55 -7.31 7.23 3.35
CA ILE A 55 -8.17 8.25 3.98
C ILE A 55 -8.88 9.06 2.90
N TYR A 56 -8.15 9.45 1.85
CA TYR A 56 -8.69 10.18 0.73
C TYR A 56 -9.79 9.38 0.01
N LEU A 57 -9.58 8.09 -0.31
CA LEU A 57 -10.64 7.23 -0.87
C LEU A 57 -11.87 7.12 0.03
N PHE A 58 -11.68 7.05 1.35
CA PHE A 58 -12.78 7.02 2.31
C PHE A 58 -13.57 8.34 2.31
N SER A 59 -12.89 9.50 2.18
CA SER A 59 -13.55 10.81 2.07
C SER A 59 -14.38 10.96 0.79
N GLU A 60 -13.93 10.36 -0.31
CA GLU A 60 -14.69 10.29 -1.57
C GLU A 60 -15.80 9.22 -1.56
N LYS A 61 -16.03 8.53 -0.42
CA LYS A 61 -16.96 7.40 -0.27
C LYS A 61 -16.63 6.19 -1.15
N LYS A 62 -15.38 6.07 -1.65
CA LYS A 62 -14.88 4.96 -2.47
C LYS A 62 -14.31 3.84 -1.59
N LEU A 63 -15.14 3.35 -0.66
CA LEU A 63 -14.76 2.49 0.47
C LEU A 63 -14.18 1.14 0.03
N LEU A 64 -14.76 0.52 -1.01
CA LEU A 64 -14.23 -0.72 -1.58
C LEU A 64 -12.75 -0.58 -1.97
N GLY A 65 -12.42 0.52 -2.66
CA GLY A 65 -11.04 0.83 -3.04
C GLY A 65 -10.12 0.94 -1.83
N GLY A 66 -10.54 1.70 -0.82
CA GLY A 66 -9.76 1.87 0.39
C GLY A 66 -9.51 0.54 1.12
N TYR A 67 -10.50 -0.35 1.20
CA TYR A 67 -10.31 -1.69 1.77
C TYR A 67 -9.36 -2.56 0.94
N ILE A 68 -9.45 -2.53 -0.40
CA ILE A 68 -8.52 -3.26 -1.28
C ILE A 68 -7.09 -2.75 -1.07
N VAL A 69 -6.90 -1.42 -1.03
CA VAL A 69 -5.58 -0.81 -0.84
C VAL A 69 -5.02 -1.15 0.54
N LEU A 70 -5.81 -1.04 1.61
CA LEU A 70 -5.38 -1.46 2.95
C LEU A 70 -4.97 -2.94 2.97
N LEU A 71 -5.80 -3.80 2.38
CA LEU A 71 -5.53 -5.23 2.35
C LEU A 71 -4.23 -5.52 1.62
N VAL A 72 -4.07 -5.05 0.39
CA VAL A 72 -2.94 -5.44 -0.46
C VAL A 72 -1.66 -4.70 -0.07
N ALA A 73 -1.73 -3.41 0.26
CA ALA A 73 -0.55 -2.60 0.54
C ALA A 73 -0.02 -2.78 1.97
N LEU A 74 -0.89 -2.97 2.96
CA LEU A 74 -0.50 -2.96 4.38
C LEU A 74 -0.69 -4.32 5.08
N PHE A 75 -1.69 -5.10 4.67
CA PHE A 75 -2.06 -6.33 5.39
C PHE A 75 -1.76 -7.64 4.63
N GLY A 76 -1.38 -7.58 3.35
CA GLY A 76 -1.17 -8.75 2.50
C GLY A 76 -0.08 -9.67 3.02
N ARG A 77 0.97 -9.10 3.65
CA ARG A 77 2.05 -9.85 4.30
C ARG A 77 1.52 -10.79 5.40
N TYR A 78 0.53 -10.37 6.18
CA TYR A 78 0.02 -11.22 7.27
C TYR A 78 -0.73 -12.45 6.75
N ILE A 79 -1.48 -12.31 5.65
CA ILE A 79 -2.08 -13.46 4.96
C ILE A 79 -0.97 -14.39 4.48
N TYR A 80 0.05 -13.85 3.81
CA TYR A 80 1.17 -14.64 3.31
C TYR A 80 1.88 -15.40 4.45
N ASN A 81 2.20 -14.73 5.54
CA ASN A 81 2.86 -15.33 6.71
C ASN A 81 1.98 -16.44 7.32
N PHE A 82 0.69 -16.20 7.50
CA PHE A 82 -0.23 -17.19 8.05
C PHE A 82 -0.41 -18.41 7.14
N VAL A 83 -0.61 -18.19 5.84
CA VAL A 83 -0.74 -19.29 4.87
C VAL A 83 0.56 -20.09 4.81
N SER A 84 1.71 -19.41 4.77
CA SER A 84 3.02 -20.07 4.77
C SER A 84 3.25 -20.87 6.05
N PHE A 85 2.86 -20.32 7.21
CA PHE A 85 2.88 -21.04 8.49
C PHE A 85 2.05 -22.32 8.43
N VAL A 86 0.77 -22.24 8.03
CA VAL A 86 -0.14 -23.40 7.95
C VAL A 86 0.40 -24.46 6.97
N LEU A 87 0.88 -24.04 5.80
CA LEU A 87 1.44 -24.93 4.79
C LEU A 87 2.82 -25.49 5.17
N SER A 88 3.50 -24.90 6.14
CA SER A 88 4.81 -25.37 6.62
C SER A 88 4.71 -26.57 7.57
N PHE A 89 3.49 -27.04 7.90
CA PHE A 89 3.27 -28.15 8.80
C PHE A 89 3.87 -29.45 8.26
N ARG A 90 4.81 -30.05 9.00
CA ARG A 90 5.38 -31.36 8.68
C ARG A 90 4.69 -32.45 9.48
N LEU A 91 3.94 -33.31 8.80
CA LEU A 91 3.28 -34.48 9.40
C LEU A 91 4.25 -35.43 10.09
N ASN A 92 5.47 -35.60 9.57
CA ASN A 92 6.44 -36.54 10.11
C ASN A 92 6.97 -36.13 11.49
N THR A 93 7.16 -34.83 11.72
CA THR A 93 7.71 -34.30 12.97
C THR A 93 6.64 -33.68 13.86
N LEU A 94 5.38 -33.62 13.40
CA LEU A 94 4.26 -32.92 14.03
C LEU A 94 4.58 -31.46 14.43
N ASN A 95 5.49 -30.83 13.68
CA ASN A 95 6.01 -29.49 13.96
C ASN A 95 5.87 -28.61 12.71
N PHE A 96 5.77 -27.30 12.95
CA PHE A 96 5.84 -26.29 11.91
C PHE A 96 7.30 -25.90 11.64
N LEU A 97 7.62 -25.52 10.41
CA LEU A 97 8.96 -25.03 10.05
C LEU A 97 9.10 -23.52 10.17
N GLN A 98 7.99 -22.82 10.06
CA GLN A 98 7.94 -21.39 10.22
C GLN A 98 7.29 -21.10 11.56
N ASP A 99 7.79 -20.06 12.23
CA ASP A 99 7.15 -19.50 13.40
C ASP A 99 6.20 -18.38 12.99
N ILE A 100 5.19 -18.13 13.81
CA ILE A 100 4.25 -17.03 13.64
C ILE A 100 4.26 -16.16 14.89
N THR A 101 4.38 -14.85 14.72
CA THR A 101 4.36 -13.92 15.86
C THR A 101 2.93 -13.57 16.26
N LEU A 102 2.74 -13.01 17.47
CA LEU A 102 1.44 -12.50 17.90
C LEU A 102 0.93 -11.39 16.95
N LEU A 103 1.83 -10.54 16.44
CA LEU A 103 1.49 -9.50 15.47
C LEU A 103 0.97 -10.09 14.16
N ASP A 104 1.54 -11.20 13.71
CA ASP A 104 1.06 -11.90 12.51
C ASP A 104 -0.35 -12.46 12.71
N VAL A 105 -0.64 -13.02 13.88
CA VAL A 105 -1.98 -13.53 14.21
C VAL A 105 -3.01 -12.40 14.21
N ILE A 106 -2.73 -11.29 14.91
CA ILE A 106 -3.63 -10.13 14.96
C ILE A 106 -3.80 -9.52 13.55
N GLY A 107 -2.70 -9.37 12.82
CA GLY A 107 -2.70 -8.88 11.43
C GLY A 107 -3.51 -9.78 10.50
N THR A 108 -3.49 -11.10 10.71
CA THR A 108 -4.30 -12.06 9.95
C THR A 108 -5.79 -11.87 10.23
N VAL A 109 -6.18 -11.67 11.49
CA VAL A 109 -7.58 -11.38 11.86
C VAL A 109 -8.07 -10.12 11.16
N PHE A 110 -7.26 -9.05 11.16
CA PHE A 110 -7.57 -7.83 10.43
C PHE A 110 -7.64 -8.02 8.92
N SER A 111 -6.77 -8.86 8.35
CA SER A 111 -6.80 -9.20 6.93
C SER A 111 -8.07 -9.95 6.55
N ILE A 112 -8.52 -10.88 7.39
CA ILE A 112 -9.79 -11.60 7.22
C ILE A 112 -10.96 -10.61 7.29
N TYR A 113 -10.95 -9.69 8.25
CA TYR A 113 -11.96 -8.63 8.31
C TYR A 113 -12.01 -7.81 7.01
N LEU A 114 -10.86 -7.37 6.50
CA LEU A 114 -10.77 -6.62 5.24
C LEU A 114 -11.30 -7.43 4.06
N LEU A 115 -10.96 -8.72 3.96
CA LEU A 115 -11.48 -9.63 2.94
C LEU A 115 -13.01 -9.74 3.00
N LEU A 116 -13.57 -9.91 4.21
CA LEU A 116 -15.02 -10.00 4.41
C LEU A 116 -15.72 -8.70 4.00
N MET A 117 -15.12 -7.54 4.30
CA MET A 117 -15.63 -6.24 3.86
C MET A 117 -15.61 -6.13 2.34
N ILE A 118 -14.48 -6.43 1.69
CA ILE A 118 -14.35 -6.39 0.22
C ILE A 118 -15.43 -7.28 -0.43
N LEU A 119 -15.56 -8.54 0.02
CA LEU A 119 -16.59 -9.46 -0.47
C LEU A 119 -18.00 -8.90 -0.25
N SER A 120 -18.27 -8.28 0.91
CA SER A 120 -19.55 -7.64 1.19
C SER A 120 -19.88 -6.51 0.22
N TYR A 121 -18.90 -5.67 -0.12
CA TYR A 121 -19.07 -4.57 -1.07
C TYR A 121 -19.29 -5.08 -2.49
N VAL A 122 -18.50 -6.06 -2.94
CA VAL A 122 -18.62 -6.67 -4.28
C VAL A 122 -19.99 -7.33 -4.47
N LEU A 123 -20.48 -8.07 -3.46
CA LEU A 123 -21.79 -8.75 -3.51
C LEU A 123 -23.00 -7.80 -3.44
N ASN A 124 -22.79 -6.53 -3.08
CA ASN A 124 -23.85 -5.52 -3.04
C ASN A 124 -24.01 -4.74 -4.35
N GLU A 125 -23.23 -5.08 -5.40
CA GLU A 125 -23.41 -4.59 -6.77
C GLU A 125 -23.68 -3.08 -6.90
N GLU A 126 -22.93 -2.25 -6.16
CA GLU A 126 -22.81 -0.85 -6.53
C GLU A 126 -21.97 -0.80 -7.81
N LYS A 127 -22.62 -0.68 -8.96
CA LYS A 127 -21.96 -0.47 -10.25
C LYS A 127 -21.12 0.81 -10.14
N GLN A 128 -19.81 0.64 -9.95
CA GLN A 128 -18.86 1.72 -10.10
C GLN A 128 -18.56 1.89 -11.58
N ASN A 129 -18.60 3.14 -12.06
CA ASN A 129 -18.17 3.45 -13.42
C ASN A 129 -16.64 3.31 -13.47
N ILE A 130 -16.20 2.12 -13.89
CA ILE A 130 -14.79 1.80 -14.10
C ILE A 130 -14.37 2.49 -15.40
N ASN A 131 -13.56 3.53 -15.30
CA ASN A 131 -12.88 4.12 -16.44
C ASN A 131 -11.38 3.94 -16.23
N ILE A 132 -10.73 3.15 -17.09
CA ILE A 132 -9.29 2.90 -16.98
C ILE A 132 -8.60 3.68 -18.09
N HIS A 133 -7.95 4.78 -17.72
CA HIS A 133 -7.04 5.50 -18.58
C HIS A 133 -5.64 5.46 -17.95
N MET A 134 -4.71 4.81 -18.63
CA MET A 134 -3.34 4.67 -18.13
C MET A 134 -2.57 5.98 -18.31
N ASP A 135 -2.22 6.60 -17.19
CA ASP A 135 -1.34 7.76 -17.16
C ASP A 135 0.11 7.35 -17.48
N LEU A 136 0.81 8.18 -18.26
CA LEU A 136 2.23 8.01 -18.56
C LEU A 136 3.07 7.90 -17.28
N LEU A 137 2.73 8.66 -16.23
CA LEU A 137 3.45 8.60 -14.96
C LEU A 137 3.36 7.22 -14.31
N VAL A 138 2.23 6.53 -14.43
CA VAL A 138 2.02 5.19 -13.88
C VAL A 138 2.92 4.20 -14.62
N ILE A 139 3.00 4.30 -15.94
CA ILE A 139 3.89 3.47 -16.77
C ILE A 139 5.35 3.70 -16.38
N LEU A 140 5.79 4.96 -16.28
CA LEU A 140 7.16 5.30 -15.92
C LEU A 140 7.52 4.82 -14.52
N LEU A 141 6.61 4.98 -13.55
CA LEU A 141 6.82 4.49 -12.19
C LEU A 141 6.87 2.95 -12.15
N SER A 142 5.98 2.25 -12.86
CA SER A 142 6.01 0.78 -12.92
C SER A 142 7.29 0.25 -13.55
N LEU A 143 7.79 0.87 -14.62
CA LEU A 143 9.09 0.52 -15.22
C LEU A 143 10.23 0.77 -14.23
N TYR A 144 10.22 1.91 -13.54
CA TYR A 144 11.19 2.20 -12.49
C TYR A 144 11.22 1.13 -11.41
N LEU A 145 10.04 0.78 -10.87
CA LEU A 145 9.91 -0.23 -9.83
C LEU A 145 10.33 -1.61 -10.31
N TYR A 146 10.05 -1.96 -11.57
CA TYR A 146 10.46 -3.21 -12.18
C TYR A 146 11.99 -3.34 -12.22
N PHE A 147 12.67 -2.32 -12.74
CA PHE A 147 14.14 -2.35 -12.84
C PHE A 147 14.84 -2.28 -11.48
N ARG A 148 14.24 -1.61 -10.50
CA ARG A 148 14.85 -1.43 -9.17
C ARG A 148 14.56 -2.57 -8.19
N TYR A 149 13.32 -3.02 -8.13
CA TYR A 149 12.81 -3.94 -7.10
C TYR A 149 12.33 -5.28 -7.66
N GLY A 150 12.28 -5.42 -8.98
CA GLY A 150 11.85 -6.65 -9.66
C GLY A 150 10.35 -6.69 -9.97
N TYR A 151 9.96 -7.78 -10.63
CA TYR A 151 8.62 -7.96 -11.18
C TYR A 151 7.51 -7.96 -10.11
N GLU A 152 7.67 -8.74 -9.04
CA GLU A 152 6.63 -8.91 -8.03
C GLU A 152 6.23 -7.59 -7.37
N TYR A 153 7.24 -6.78 -7.00
CA TYR A 153 7.01 -5.47 -6.42
C TYR A 153 6.32 -4.52 -7.38
N ALA A 154 6.79 -4.45 -8.63
CA ALA A 154 6.20 -3.61 -9.66
C ALA A 154 4.76 -4.01 -10.00
N PHE A 155 4.47 -5.32 -10.03
CA PHE A 155 3.14 -5.84 -10.29
C PHE A 155 2.15 -5.45 -9.18
N VAL A 156 2.52 -5.62 -7.91
CA VAL A 156 1.67 -5.22 -6.78
C VAL A 156 1.43 -3.71 -6.79
N ALA A 157 2.47 -2.91 -7.03
CA ALA A 157 2.34 -1.46 -7.14
C ALA A 157 1.44 -1.03 -8.30
N LEU A 158 1.59 -1.66 -9.47
CA LEU A 158 0.75 -1.41 -10.64
C LEU A 158 -0.72 -1.78 -10.36
N PHE A 159 -0.96 -2.93 -9.73
CA PHE A 159 -2.30 -3.33 -9.32
C PHE A 159 -2.95 -2.27 -8.41
N LEU A 160 -2.21 -1.80 -7.41
CA LEU A 160 -2.70 -0.76 -6.50
C LEU A 160 -2.98 0.56 -7.23
N MET A 161 -2.09 1.00 -8.12
CA MET A 161 -2.33 2.19 -8.95
C MET A 161 -3.56 2.05 -9.85
N LEU A 162 -3.77 0.87 -10.44
CA LEU A 162 -4.96 0.57 -11.25
C LEU A 162 -6.26 0.68 -10.45
N VAL A 163 -6.25 0.32 -9.15
CA VAL A 163 -7.41 0.54 -8.27
C VAL A 163 -7.77 2.03 -8.19
N PHE A 164 -6.80 2.91 -7.99
CA PHE A 164 -7.06 4.35 -7.94
C PHE A 164 -7.52 4.92 -9.30
N ILE A 165 -6.95 4.44 -10.41
CA ILE A 165 -7.37 4.83 -11.77
C ILE A 165 -8.82 4.41 -12.01
N ALA A 166 -9.16 3.14 -11.76
CA ALA A 166 -10.51 2.60 -11.93
C ALA A 166 -11.57 3.38 -11.14
N LEU A 167 -11.15 3.94 -9.99
CA LEU A 167 -11.95 4.75 -9.09
C LEU A 167 -11.94 6.25 -9.42
N ASN A 168 -11.21 6.69 -10.45
CA ASN A 168 -11.01 8.09 -10.81
C ASN A 168 -10.56 8.96 -9.61
N SER A 169 -9.66 8.45 -8.76
CA SER A 169 -9.15 9.17 -7.59
C SER A 169 -7.73 9.68 -7.85
N LYS A 170 -7.62 10.91 -8.38
CA LYS A 170 -6.32 11.47 -8.81
C LYS A 170 -5.39 11.77 -7.64
N VAL A 171 -5.90 12.44 -6.60
CA VAL A 171 -5.10 12.77 -5.40
C VAL A 171 -4.64 11.48 -4.71
N GLY A 172 -5.55 10.51 -4.52
CA GLY A 172 -5.20 9.19 -3.98
C GLY A 172 -4.14 8.47 -4.81
N LEU A 173 -4.25 8.49 -6.15
CA LEU A 173 -3.26 7.91 -7.06
C LEU A 173 -1.88 8.54 -6.84
N TYR A 174 -1.78 9.87 -6.85
CA TYR A 174 -0.47 10.53 -6.72
C TYR A 174 0.12 10.37 -5.32
N LEU A 175 -0.68 10.36 -4.26
CA LEU A 175 -0.21 10.00 -2.91
C LEU A 175 0.35 8.57 -2.88
N MET A 176 -0.36 7.62 -3.52
CA MET A 176 0.09 6.24 -3.63
C MET A 176 1.40 6.13 -4.41
N MET A 177 1.51 6.81 -5.55
CA MET A 177 2.73 6.85 -6.36
C MET A 177 3.91 7.45 -5.60
N LEU A 178 3.66 8.53 -4.86
CA LEU A 178 4.67 9.22 -4.07
C LEU A 178 5.18 8.31 -2.94
N SER A 179 4.33 7.45 -2.37
CA SER A 179 4.76 6.48 -1.36
C SER A 179 5.90 5.56 -1.81
N TYR A 180 5.99 5.26 -3.11
CA TYR A 180 7.02 4.40 -3.69
C TYR A 180 8.36 5.10 -3.95
N VAL A 181 8.40 6.43 -3.91
CA VAL A 181 9.59 7.22 -4.26
C VAL A 181 9.93 8.29 -3.22
N ILE A 182 9.19 8.40 -2.13
CA ILE A 182 9.44 9.44 -1.12
C ILE A 182 10.74 9.22 -0.35
N HIS A 183 11.22 7.98 -0.28
CA HIS A 183 12.46 7.65 0.41
C HIS A 183 13.72 7.92 -0.44
N ILE A 184 13.56 8.28 -1.72
CA ILE A 184 14.68 8.49 -2.65
C ILE A 184 15.68 9.55 -2.19
N PRO A 185 15.28 10.69 -1.62
CA PRO A 185 16.25 11.68 -1.13
C PRO A 185 17.18 11.10 -0.07
N PHE A 186 16.65 10.28 0.85
CA PHE A 186 17.46 9.62 1.88
C PHE A 186 18.40 8.59 1.26
N PHE A 187 17.90 7.78 0.32
CA PHE A 187 18.73 6.84 -0.43
C PHE A 187 19.88 7.54 -1.19
N LEU A 188 19.64 8.71 -1.79
CA LEU A 188 20.69 9.49 -2.45
C LEU A 188 21.73 10.04 -1.46
N ILE A 189 21.29 10.48 -0.28
CA ILE A 189 22.18 10.90 0.81
C ILE A 189 23.07 9.72 1.22
N ASP A 190 22.48 8.55 1.48
CA ASP A 190 23.22 7.35 1.88
C ASP A 190 24.26 6.94 0.82
N LEU A 191 23.92 7.02 -0.47
CA LEU A 191 24.87 6.75 -1.56
C LEU A 191 26.10 7.68 -1.54
N VAL A 192 25.94 8.94 -1.13
CA VAL A 192 27.03 9.91 -1.03
C VAL A 192 27.90 9.63 0.19
N PHE A 193 27.30 9.31 1.34
CA PHE A 193 27.99 9.20 2.62
C PHE A 193 28.60 7.82 2.88
N ASP A 194 27.93 6.72 2.53
CA ASP A 194 28.37 5.35 2.87
C ASP A 194 29.43 4.78 1.93
N ARG A 195 29.81 5.47 0.84
CA ARG A 195 30.84 5.06 -0.15
C ARG A 195 30.65 3.69 -0.84
N ILE A 196 29.71 2.84 -0.40
CA ILE A 196 29.41 1.52 -0.98
C ILE A 196 28.80 1.65 -2.39
N GLY A 197 28.06 2.73 -2.64
CA GLY A 197 27.38 2.99 -3.92
C GLY A 197 28.23 3.67 -5.01
N PHE A 198 29.45 4.13 -4.71
CA PHE A 198 30.27 4.85 -5.68
C PHE A 198 30.73 3.98 -6.87
N ASN A 199 30.85 2.67 -6.65
CA ASN A 199 31.40 1.75 -7.64
C ASN A 199 30.36 1.19 -8.62
N LEU A 200 29.06 1.45 -8.41
CA LEU A 200 27.98 0.90 -9.22
C LEU A 200 27.10 2.01 -9.78
N LEU A 201 27.39 2.40 -11.02
CA LEU A 201 26.66 3.44 -11.78
C LEU A 201 25.13 3.24 -11.76
N SER A 202 24.68 1.99 -11.72
CA SER A 202 23.26 1.64 -11.68
C SER A 202 22.52 2.26 -10.49
N TYR A 203 23.12 2.30 -9.29
CA TYR A 203 22.47 2.90 -8.11
C TYR A 203 22.26 4.40 -8.27
N TRP A 204 23.22 5.10 -8.90
CA TRP A 204 23.09 6.52 -9.20
C TRP A 204 21.99 6.80 -10.21
N VAL A 205 21.92 5.99 -11.29
CA VAL A 205 20.86 6.12 -12.30
C VAL A 205 19.48 5.92 -11.66
N TYR A 206 19.32 4.89 -10.81
CA TYR A 206 18.06 4.65 -10.11
C TYR A 206 17.71 5.73 -9.08
N GLY A 207 18.72 6.29 -8.41
CA GLY A 207 18.53 7.40 -7.48
C GLY A 207 18.02 8.65 -8.19
N TRP A 208 18.71 9.08 -9.24
CA TRP A 208 18.32 10.26 -10.02
C TRP A 208 16.98 10.09 -10.72
N PHE A 209 16.75 8.94 -11.36
CA PHE A 209 15.47 8.70 -12.03
C PHE A 209 14.31 8.65 -11.04
N GLY A 210 14.48 8.00 -9.89
CA GLY A 210 13.50 8.02 -8.80
C GLY A 210 13.23 9.43 -8.27
N PHE A 211 14.26 10.27 -8.17
CA PHE A 211 14.15 11.64 -7.67
C PHE A 211 13.38 12.53 -8.65
N ILE A 212 13.63 12.40 -9.96
CA ILE A 212 12.87 13.07 -11.01
C ILE A 212 11.39 12.65 -10.96
N LEU A 213 11.13 11.34 -10.84
CA LEU A 213 9.77 10.82 -10.70
C LEU A 213 9.07 11.41 -9.46
N MET A 214 9.75 11.46 -8.32
CA MET A 214 9.21 12.05 -7.09
C MET A 214 8.81 13.52 -7.29
N ILE A 215 9.66 14.33 -7.95
CA ILE A 215 9.35 15.73 -8.25
C ILE A 215 8.13 15.84 -9.17
N TRP A 216 8.09 15.08 -10.27
CA TRP A 216 6.96 15.08 -11.18
C TRP A 216 5.66 14.68 -10.48
N ILE A 217 5.66 13.57 -9.74
CA ILE A 217 4.49 13.11 -8.98
C ILE A 217 4.03 14.20 -8.01
N SER A 218 4.95 14.86 -7.31
CA SER A 218 4.63 15.96 -6.39
C SER A 218 3.96 17.14 -7.09
N ILE A 219 4.45 17.55 -8.26
CA ILE A 219 3.84 18.63 -9.06
C ILE A 219 2.41 18.25 -9.48
N TYR A 220 2.20 17.01 -9.93
CA TYR A 220 0.88 16.53 -10.33
C TYR A 220 -0.08 16.38 -9.14
N LEU A 221 0.42 15.98 -7.97
CA LEU A 221 -0.33 15.96 -6.72
C LEU A 221 -0.83 17.36 -6.35
N VAL A 222 0.05 18.37 -6.36
CA VAL A 222 -0.32 19.76 -6.07
C VAL A 222 -1.36 20.29 -7.06
N LYS A 223 -1.20 19.98 -8.35
CA LYS A 223 -2.19 20.35 -9.38
C LYS A 223 -3.54 19.68 -9.13
N ALA A 224 -3.57 18.40 -8.75
CA ALA A 224 -4.80 17.69 -8.46
C ALA A 224 -5.51 18.27 -7.23
N LEU A 225 -4.77 18.56 -6.15
CA LEU A 225 -5.32 19.19 -4.95
C LEU A 225 -5.94 20.56 -5.25
N ASN A 226 -5.27 21.38 -6.07
CA ASN A 226 -5.79 22.70 -6.45
C ASN A 226 -7.07 22.62 -7.31
N GLN A 227 -7.24 21.56 -8.10
CA GLN A 227 -8.45 21.35 -8.91
C GLN A 227 -9.67 20.94 -8.08
N GLU A 228 -9.48 20.42 -6.87
CA GLU A 228 -10.57 19.99 -5.99
C GLU A 228 -11.03 21.07 -5.02
N ILE A 229 -10.17 22.06 -4.75
CA ILE A 229 -10.47 23.21 -3.90
C ILE A 229 -11.20 24.31 -4.69
N ALA A 230 -11.04 24.33 -6.03
CA ALA A 230 -11.67 25.28 -6.94
C ALA A 230 -13.05 24.80 -7.41
#